data_AF-A0A652LES7-F1
#
_entry.id   AF-A0A652LES7-F1
#
_cell.length_a   1.000
_cell.length_b   1.000
_cell.length_c   1.000
_cell.angle_alpha   90.00
_cell.angle_beta   90.00
_cell.angle_gamma   90.00
#
_symmetry.space_group_name_H-M   'P 1'
#
loop_
_entity.id
_entity.type
_entity.pdbx_description
1 polymer ?
#
loop_
_entity_poly.entity_id
_entity_poly.type
_entity_poly.pdbx_seq_one_letter_code
_entity_poly.pdbx_strand_id
1 'polypeptide(L)' 'PDPAWRAAALLHTLIRLQPLPYRNSLYACQVTAAYMHASGEGIDPPYGTMVDLVRDIQAGKASVYQVADRIRAWRL' A
#
# COMPACT_ATOMS: atom_id res chain seq x y z
N PRO A 1 -15.18 9.23 0.04
CA PRO A 1 -13.75 9.22 0.44
C PRO A 1 -12.94 8.39 -0.55
N ASP A 2 -11.78 8.90 -0.97
CA ASP A 2 -10.94 8.31 -2.02
C ASP A 2 -10.44 6.90 -1.64
N PRO A 3 -10.65 5.86 -2.46
CA PRO A 3 -10.27 4.48 -2.14
C PRO A 3 -8.75 4.31 -2.03
N ALA A 4 -7.93 5.03 -2.81
CA ALA A 4 -6.47 5.00 -2.66
C ALA A 4 -6.02 5.51 -1.29
N TRP A 5 -6.71 6.50 -0.72
CA TRP A 5 -6.41 6.96 0.64
C TRP A 5 -6.70 5.90 1.71
N ARG A 6 -7.81 5.16 1.57
CA ARG A 6 -8.14 4.03 2.47
C ARG A 6 -7.15 2.87 2.31
N ALA A 7 -6.78 2.55 1.07
CA ALA A 7 -5.78 1.54 0.75
C ALA A 7 -4.40 1.89 1.33
N ALA A 8 -4.01 3.17 1.25
CA ALA A 8 -2.78 3.70 1.83
C ALA A 8 -2.75 3.63 3.35
N ALA A 9 -3.85 4.02 4.02
CA ALA A 9 -3.97 3.94 5.46
C ALA A 9 -3.83 2.49 5.95
N LEU A 10 -4.46 1.56 5.24
CA LEU A 10 -4.36 0.12 5.51
C LEU A 10 -2.93 -0.39 5.30
N LEU A 11 -2.30 -0.07 4.16
CA LEU A 11 -0.92 -0.46 3.87
C LEU A 11 0.03 0.04 4.97
N HIS A 12 -0.01 1.35 5.24
CA HIS A 12 0.87 1.99 6.22
C HIS A 12 0.71 1.38 7.61
N THR A 13 -0.52 1.11 8.04
CA THR A 13 -0.80 0.52 9.36
C THR A 13 -0.27 -0.92 9.45
N LEU A 14 -0.49 -1.75 8.45
CA LEU A 14 -0.01 -3.14 8.43
C LEU A 14 1.52 -3.22 8.44
N ILE A 15 2.19 -2.33 7.70
CA ILE A 15 3.66 -2.26 7.68
C ILE A 15 4.23 -1.78 9.02
N ARG A 16 3.57 -0.83 9.69
CA ARG A 16 4.05 -0.26 10.96
C ARG A 16 3.75 -1.14 12.17
N LEU A 17 2.56 -1.74 12.23
CA LEU A 17 2.13 -2.55 13.36
C LEU A 17 2.71 -3.97 13.30
N GLN A 18 2.93 -4.50 12.09
CA GLN A 18 3.42 -5.86 11.87
C GLN A 18 2.59 -6.93 12.62
N PRO A 19 1.26 -7.04 12.33
CA PRO A 19 0.36 -7.89 13.11
C PRO A 19 0.61 -9.40 12.99
N LEU A 20 1.33 -9.85 11.95
CA LEU A 20 1.66 -11.25 11.72
C LEU A 20 3.08 -11.59 12.18
N PRO A 21 3.37 -12.85 12.54
CA PRO A 21 4.71 -13.28 12.92
C PRO A 21 5.73 -13.24 11.77
N TYR A 22 5.29 -13.27 10.51
CA TYR A 22 6.16 -13.22 9.34
C TYR A 22 5.45 -12.59 8.13
N ARG A 23 6.25 -12.07 7.18
CA ARG A 23 5.80 -11.61 5.86
C ARG A 23 4.72 -10.50 5.87
N ASN A 24 4.70 -9.64 6.90
CA ASN A 24 3.80 -8.48 6.98
C ASN A 24 3.82 -7.61 5.71
N SER A 25 4.99 -7.41 5.11
CA SER A 25 5.15 -6.66 3.85
C SER A 25 4.33 -7.24 2.71
N LEU A 26 4.46 -8.55 2.47
CA LEU A 26 3.75 -9.21 1.39
C LEU A 26 2.24 -9.25 1.65
N TYR A 27 1.85 -9.52 2.90
CA TYR A 27 0.45 -9.46 3.32
C TYR A 27 -0.14 -8.07 3.07
N ALA A 28 0.53 -7.01 3.51
CA ALA A 28 0.07 -5.65 3.32
C ALA A 28 -0.10 -5.29 1.84
N CYS A 29 0.87 -5.63 0.98
CA CYS A 29 0.77 -5.41 -0.46
C CYS A 29 -0.45 -6.11 -1.08
N GLN A 30 -0.68 -7.38 -0.73
CA GLN A 30 -1.79 -8.15 -1.28
C GLN A 30 -3.14 -7.60 -0.82
N VAL A 31 -3.29 -7.24 0.47
CA VAL A 31 -4.53 -6.66 0.96
C VAL A 31 -4.81 -5.29 0.33
N THR A 32 -3.78 -4.47 0.11
CA THR A 32 -3.91 -3.18 -0.58
C THR A 32 -4.36 -3.36 -2.03
N ALA A 33 -3.76 -4.30 -2.78
CA ALA A 33 -4.17 -4.60 -4.15
C ALA A 33 -5.61 -5.14 -4.21
N ALA A 34 -5.97 -6.06 -3.32
CA ALA A 34 -7.32 -6.61 -3.23
C ALA A 34 -8.36 -5.53 -2.86
N TYR A 35 -8.02 -4.61 -1.96
CA TYR A 35 -8.89 -3.49 -1.58
C TYR A 35 -9.16 -2.55 -2.76
N MET A 36 -8.10 -2.20 -3.50
CA MET A 36 -8.19 -1.35 -4.68
C MET A 36 -9.02 -2.01 -5.78
N HIS A 37 -8.80 -3.30 -6.04
CA HIS A 37 -9.61 -4.10 -6.97
C HIS A 37 -11.09 -4.15 -6.54
N ALA A 38 -11.37 -4.43 -5.27
CA ALA A 38 -12.74 -4.45 -4.72
C ALA A 38 -13.42 -3.07 -4.77
N SER A 39 -12.64 -1.99 -4.80
CA SER A 39 -13.14 -0.62 -4.94
C SER A 39 -13.38 -0.20 -6.40
N GLY A 40 -13.13 -1.10 -7.37
CA GLY A 40 -13.28 -0.81 -8.80
C GLY A 40 -12.11 -0.04 -9.42
N GLU A 41 -11.03 0.19 -8.66
CA GLU A 41 -9.83 0.90 -9.11
C GLU A 41 -8.63 -0.04 -9.00
N GLY A 42 -8.54 -1.01 -9.91
CA GLY A 42 -7.37 -1.90 -9.96
C GLY A 42 -6.07 -1.11 -10.02
N ILE A 43 -5.02 -1.62 -9.35
CA ILE A 43 -3.68 -1.06 -9.43
C ILE A 43 -2.75 -2.04 -10.11
N ASP A 44 -1.90 -1.54 -11.00
CA ASP A 44 -0.80 -2.30 -11.60
C ASP A 44 0.54 -1.60 -11.31
N PRO A 45 1.10 -1.81 -10.10
CA PRO A 45 2.37 -1.19 -9.73
C PRO A 45 3.50 -1.75 -10.61
N PRO A 46 4.34 -0.88 -11.22
CA PRO A 46 5.52 -1.30 -11.95
C PRO A 46 6.45 -2.18 -11.09
N TYR A 47 7.19 -3.08 -11.74
CA TYR A 47 8.03 -4.06 -11.04
C TYR A 47 8.94 -3.41 -9.98
N GLY A 48 8.85 -3.85 -8.73
CA GLY A 48 9.64 -3.33 -7.61
C GLY A 48 9.09 -2.07 -6.92
N THR A 49 8.27 -1.25 -7.56
CA THR A 49 7.80 0.02 -6.97
C THR A 49 6.95 -0.15 -5.71
N MET A 50 6.13 -1.21 -5.64
CA MET A 50 5.39 -1.56 -4.43
C MET A 50 6.33 -1.97 -3.29
N VAL A 51 7.43 -2.67 -3.59
CA VAL A 51 8.42 -3.08 -2.58
C VAL A 51 9.21 -1.88 -2.07
N ASP A 52 9.59 -0.96 -2.95
CA ASP A 52 10.25 0.28 -2.56
C ASP A 52 9.33 1.19 -1.75
N LEU A 53 8.04 1.26 -2.08
CA LEU A 53 7.04 1.93 -1.25
C LEU A 53 6.98 1.34 0.15
N VAL A 54 6.96 0.01 0.28
CA VAL A 54 6.99 -0.64 1.59
C VAL A 54 8.27 -0.32 2.36
N ARG A 55 9.43 -0.30 1.69
CA ARG A 55 10.71 0.10 2.31
C ARG A 55 10.69 1.54 2.80
N ASP A 56 10.11 2.46 2.02
CA ASP A 56 9.96 3.86 2.42
C ASP A 56 9.05 4.01 3.65
N ILE A 57 7.96 3.23 3.73
CA ILE A 57 7.07 3.21 4.90
C ILE A 57 7.81 2.65 6.13
N GLN A 58 8.56 1.56 5.97
CA GLN A 58 9.35 0.96 7.05
C GLN A 58 10.42 1.92 7.56
N ALA A 59 11.07 2.66 6.66
CA ALA A 59 12.05 3.68 7.00
C ALA A 59 11.44 4.96 7.57
N GLY A 60 10.10 5.05 7.67
CA GLY A 60 9.39 6.26 8.14
C GLY A 60 9.48 7.44 7.18
N LYS A 61 9.86 7.21 5.92
CA LYS A 61 10.04 8.24 4.88
C LYS A 61 8.77 8.55 4.09
N ALA A 62 7.75 7.69 4.20
CA ALA A 62 6.47 7.86 3.52
C ALA A 62 5.32 7.96 4.52
N SER A 63 4.65 9.11 4.54
CA SER A 63 3.37 9.32 5.22
C SER A 63 2.22 8.67 4.44
N VAL A 64 1.09 8.43 5.13
CA VAL A 64 -0.14 7.89 4.50
C VAL A 64 -0.57 8.68 3.26
N TYR A 65 -0.38 10.01 3.26
CA TYR A 65 -0.73 10.86 2.12
C TYR A 65 0.18 10.62 0.91
N GLN A 66 1.50 10.49 1.13
CA GLN A 66 2.46 10.17 0.06
C GLN A 66 2.24 8.75 -0.49
N VAL A 67 1.87 7.81 0.39
CA VAL A 67 1.50 6.44 0.00
C VAL A 67 0.26 6.47 -0.89
N ALA A 68 -0.77 7.24 -0.51
CA ALA A 68 -1.99 7.38 -1.31
C ALA A 68 -1.69 7.96 -2.69
N ASP A 69 -0.84 8.99 -2.76
CA ASP A 69 -0.45 9.61 -4.03
C ASP A 69 0.22 8.62 -4.99
N ARG A 70 1.16 7.82 -4.47
CA ARG A 70 1.80 6.75 -5.25
C ARG A 70 0.81 5.67 -5.70
N ILE A 71 -0.14 5.26 -4.85
CA ILE A 71 -1.18 4.30 -5.22
C ILE A 71 -2.06 4.87 -6.35
N ARG A 72 -2.37 6.17 -6.33
CA ARG A 72 -3.14 6.81 -7.42
C ARG A 72 -2.39 6.77 -8.75
N ALA A 73 -1.07 6.92 -8.72
CA ALA A 73 -0.23 6.86 -9.91
C ALA A 73 -0.19 5.46 -10.56
N TRP A 74 -0.64 4.41 -9.86
CA TRP A 74 -0.70 3.04 -10.35
C TRP A 74 -2.10 2.57 -10.74
N ARG A 75 -3.10 3.45 -10.67
CA ARG A 75 -4.46 3.13 -11.10
C ARG A 75 -4.49 2.82 -12.59
N LEU A 76 -5.25 1.78 -12.94
CA LEU A 76 -5.60 1.42 -14.31
C LEU A 76 -6.72 2.30 -14.87
#